data_AF-A0A0F3N785-F1
#
_entry.id   AF-A0A0F3N785-F1
#
_cell.length_a   1.000
_cell.length_b   1.000
_cell.length_c   1.000
_cell.angle_alpha   90.00
_cell.angle_beta   90.00
_cell.angle_gamma   90.00
#
_symmetry.space_group_name_H-M   'P 1'
#
loop_
_entity.id
_entity.type
_entity.pdbx_description
1 polymer ?
#
loop_
_entity_poly.entity_id
_entity_poly.type
_entity_poly.pdbx_seq_one_letter_code
_entity_poly.pdbx_strand_id
1 'polypeptide(L)'
;MESILGSKISKDLTQAFLQREQFSTHADATLQKNLKILSSTYGRTIPKIYGTTRVVGNIIWAKPIQYSQHQQVLHNSSQSSTKSTTTTSYNATLAIAICQGPIHEISKIWANEKPLNLATITYRLYKGTETQDPDPLILNTEDNAPAYRGIAYIVIENLPLQNYNNSIPSIVFEVTAYPEEFLQNHVSKQILAIHIVGPGEFTYDTKIQKRFNVETINGKEILYGTAKNINGEFDNTYSILGLNSLHNYCANVQWIAVTVHWFASHSDIQKCTLKPGTSLTTALKTIPDTWQVGSYNCSNAHALPLVNNHPKFEGTTSDISLLRYISELRSRKYKVLLLLKVVVLNGNDFKLHCEDAKHINKFFEQQYQPFVAHYYKLSKNAIDAFVIASGLSQLTKIQDENDKFPAVTSLKTIASHAKTFLGNSVIITYAADYDEYHSHNGVYNMDELWLSNAIDVIGINAYFPLLPPGLSFEKLSIEEIAKLWESGEGYSYFYDETDTDKKRPIAYTHPRSAWKNIQ
;
A
#
# COMPACT_ATOMS: atom_id res chain seq x y z
N MET A 1 -27.25 49.45 -3.94
CA MET A 1 -26.79 50.13 -2.71
C MET A 1 -25.95 49.20 -1.82
N GLU A 2 -26.11 47.87 -1.92
CA GLU A 2 -25.34 46.87 -1.15
C GLU A 2 -23.88 46.66 -1.58
N SER A 3 -23.50 46.87 -2.85
CA SER A 3 -22.09 46.72 -3.29
C SER A 3 -21.16 47.86 -2.80
N ILE A 4 -21.74 49.02 -2.49
CA ILE A 4 -21.01 50.16 -1.91
C ILE A 4 -20.78 49.94 -0.41
N LEU A 5 -21.69 49.22 0.27
CA LEU A 5 -21.53 48.84 1.67
C LEU A 5 -20.44 47.76 1.84
N GLY A 6 -20.40 46.76 0.97
CA GLY A 6 -19.36 45.71 1.01
C GLY A 6 -17.94 46.21 0.71
N SER A 7 -17.80 47.20 -0.19
CA SER A 7 -16.49 47.84 -0.44
C SER A 7 -16.05 48.79 0.68
N LYS A 8 -16.99 49.42 1.39
CA LYS A 8 -16.70 50.19 2.61
C LYS A 8 -16.27 49.30 3.76
N ILE A 9 -16.99 48.20 4.04
CA ILE A 9 -16.65 47.25 5.10
C ILE A 9 -15.28 46.58 4.84
N SER A 10 -14.96 46.25 3.59
CA SER A 10 -13.64 45.72 3.20
C SER A 10 -12.51 46.74 3.37
N LYS A 11 -12.74 48.02 3.02
CA LYS A 11 -11.79 49.10 3.29
C LYS A 11 -11.62 49.35 4.79
N ASP A 12 -12.70 49.37 5.55
CA ASP A 12 -12.69 49.63 6.99
C ASP A 12 -12.01 48.47 7.77
N LEU A 13 -12.15 47.22 7.33
CA LEU A 13 -11.43 46.07 7.88
C LEU A 13 -9.94 46.08 7.50
N THR A 14 -9.61 46.39 6.25
CA THR A 14 -8.21 46.54 5.81
C THR A 14 -7.54 47.70 6.57
N GLN A 15 -8.27 48.78 6.81
CA GLN A 15 -7.80 49.94 7.56
C GLN A 15 -7.75 49.68 9.06
N ALA A 16 -8.65 48.87 9.63
CA ALA A 16 -8.58 48.41 11.02
C ALA A 16 -7.40 47.45 11.27
N PHE A 17 -7.05 46.60 10.29
CA PHE A 17 -5.84 45.77 10.32
C PHE A 17 -4.57 46.63 10.20
N LEU A 18 -4.56 47.65 9.33
CA LEU A 18 -3.44 48.59 9.17
C LEU A 18 -3.30 49.59 10.34
N GLN A 19 -4.39 49.97 11.01
CA GLN A 19 -4.34 50.89 12.16
C GLN A 19 -3.94 50.18 13.46
N ARG A 20 -4.24 48.89 13.63
CA ARG A 20 -3.68 48.08 14.74
C ARG A 20 -2.15 47.92 14.64
N GLU A 21 -1.56 48.10 13.46
CA GLU A 21 -0.10 48.10 13.25
C GLU A 21 0.59 49.43 13.58
N GLN A 22 -0.15 50.53 13.85
CA GLN A 22 0.45 51.85 14.06
C GLN A 22 1.01 52.12 15.48
N PHE A 23 0.88 51.17 16.41
CA PHE A 23 1.50 51.27 17.74
C PHE A 23 2.74 50.39 17.86
N SER A 24 3.76 50.62 17.03
CA SER A 24 5.15 50.38 17.44
C SER A 24 6.06 51.37 16.73
N THR A 25 6.60 52.32 17.48
CA THR A 25 7.53 53.31 16.96
C THR A 25 8.93 52.70 16.88
N HIS A 26 9.47 52.71 15.66
CA HIS A 26 10.90 52.72 15.32
C HIS A 26 11.63 51.36 15.32
N ALA A 27 11.18 50.44 14.47
CA ALA A 27 12.09 49.60 13.69
C ALA A 27 11.36 49.06 12.45
N ASP A 28 12.06 49.08 11.31
CA ASP A 28 11.83 48.16 10.18
C ASP A 28 10.76 48.44 9.10
N ALA A 29 10.92 49.56 8.38
CA ALA A 29 10.26 49.79 7.09
C ALA A 29 10.74 48.84 5.96
N THR A 30 11.82 48.08 6.18
CA THR A 30 12.38 47.10 5.23
C THR A 30 11.85 45.68 5.42
N LEU A 31 11.32 45.35 6.60
CA LEU A 31 10.90 43.98 6.96
C LEU A 31 9.47 43.64 6.49
N GLN A 32 8.60 44.66 6.32
CA GLN A 32 7.19 44.49 5.94
C GLN A 32 6.95 44.18 4.44
N LYS A 33 7.98 44.27 3.58
CA LYS A 33 7.77 44.27 2.11
C LYS A 33 7.67 42.89 1.46
N ASN A 34 7.88 41.78 2.20
CA ASN A 34 8.01 40.43 1.61
C ASN A 34 6.97 39.39 2.08
N LEU A 35 5.94 39.77 2.83
CA LEU A 35 4.87 38.84 3.22
C LEU A 35 3.73 38.85 2.18
N LYS A 36 3.81 37.95 1.19
CA LYS A 36 2.68 37.66 0.30
C LYS A 36 1.76 36.63 0.95
N ILE A 37 0.60 37.08 1.44
CA ILE A 37 -0.50 36.20 1.86
C ILE A 37 -1.31 35.84 0.60
N LEU A 38 -1.20 34.61 0.11
CA LEU A 38 -1.81 34.16 -1.15
C LEU A 38 -3.14 33.38 -1.00
N SER A 39 -3.67 33.20 0.22
CA SER A 39 -4.67 32.14 0.49
C SER A 39 -5.94 32.55 1.25
N SER A 40 -6.25 33.85 1.38
CA SER A 40 -7.53 34.32 1.92
C SER A 40 -8.25 35.21 0.92
N THR A 41 -9.35 34.70 0.36
CA THR A 41 -10.21 35.47 -0.56
C THR A 41 -11.68 35.26 -0.19
N TYR A 42 -12.41 36.34 0.03
CA TYR A 42 -13.87 36.28 0.18
C TYR A 42 -14.55 35.90 -1.15
N GLY A 43 -15.67 35.16 -1.08
CA GLY A 43 -16.44 34.77 -2.25
C GLY A 43 -15.92 33.54 -2.99
N ARG A 44 -14.96 32.78 -2.42
CA ARG A 44 -14.63 31.45 -2.93
C ARG A 44 -15.77 30.47 -2.65
N THR A 45 -16.05 29.60 -3.63
CA THR A 45 -17.00 28.51 -3.48
C THR A 45 -16.54 27.54 -2.39
N ILE A 46 -17.47 27.09 -1.55
CA ILE A 46 -17.25 26.01 -0.58
C ILE A 46 -17.50 24.69 -1.33
N PRO A 47 -16.47 23.85 -1.54
CA PRO A 47 -16.63 22.61 -2.28
C PRO A 47 -17.39 21.57 -1.45
N LYS A 48 -18.24 20.76 -2.11
CA LYS A 48 -18.83 19.54 -1.55
C LYS A 48 -18.21 18.33 -2.22
N ILE A 49 -17.72 17.38 -1.44
CA ILE A 49 -16.88 16.27 -1.91
C ILE A 49 -17.65 14.95 -1.84
N TYR A 50 -17.50 14.12 -2.88
CA TYR A 50 -17.92 12.72 -2.93
C TYR A 50 -16.74 11.86 -3.40
N GLY A 51 -16.27 10.94 -2.57
CA GLY A 51 -15.03 10.18 -2.77
C GLY A 51 -13.80 10.89 -2.20
N THR A 52 -12.62 10.57 -2.75
CA THR A 52 -11.33 11.13 -2.34
C THR A 52 -10.81 12.10 -3.39
N THR A 53 -10.53 13.34 -3.01
CA THR A 53 -10.00 14.36 -3.94
C THR A 53 -9.11 15.36 -3.23
N ARG A 54 -8.33 16.12 -4.01
CA ARG A 54 -7.50 17.21 -3.49
C ARG A 54 -8.25 18.53 -3.49
N VAL A 55 -8.20 19.24 -2.36
CA VAL A 55 -8.81 20.56 -2.19
C VAL A 55 -7.79 21.54 -1.62
N VAL A 56 -7.73 22.72 -2.23
CA VAL A 56 -6.90 23.83 -1.72
C VAL A 56 -7.64 24.50 -0.58
N GLY A 57 -7.00 24.60 0.57
CA GLY A 57 -7.58 25.26 1.74
C GLY A 57 -7.73 26.78 1.57
N ASN A 58 -8.67 27.35 2.31
CA ASN A 58 -8.88 28.79 2.39
C ASN A 58 -8.73 29.26 3.84
N ILE A 59 -7.87 30.24 4.12
CA ILE A 59 -7.70 30.75 5.48
C ILE A 59 -8.97 31.49 5.91
N ILE A 60 -9.50 31.14 7.08
CA ILE A 60 -10.73 31.72 7.66
C ILE A 60 -10.49 32.49 8.95
N TRP A 61 -9.34 32.28 9.60
CA TRP A 61 -8.90 33.01 10.79
C TRP A 61 -7.37 32.88 10.93
N ALA A 62 -6.70 33.89 11.49
CA ALA A 62 -5.26 33.83 11.78
C ALA A 62 -4.86 34.83 12.87
N LYS A 63 -3.85 34.48 13.68
CA LYS A 63 -3.15 35.42 14.57
C LYS A 63 -2.10 36.22 13.81
N PRO A 64 -1.68 37.40 14.33
CA PRO A 64 -0.49 38.08 13.84
C PRO A 64 0.72 37.14 13.82
N ILE A 65 1.55 37.25 12.78
CA ILE A 65 2.76 36.43 12.64
C ILE A 65 3.69 36.72 13.80
N GLN A 66 4.10 35.65 14.49
CA GLN A 66 5.04 35.74 15.60
C GLN A 66 6.47 35.58 15.07
N TYR A 67 7.41 36.35 15.60
CA TYR A 67 8.82 36.23 15.27
C TYR A 67 9.67 36.06 16.53
N SER A 68 10.77 35.32 16.40
CA SER A 68 11.81 35.20 17.44
C SER A 68 13.18 35.46 16.82
N GLN A 69 14.04 36.18 17.54
CA GLN A 69 15.41 36.47 17.12
C GLN A 69 16.38 35.64 17.95
N HIS A 70 17.26 34.90 17.29
CA HIS A 70 18.33 34.13 17.93
C HIS A 70 19.68 34.72 17.52
N GLN A 71 20.43 35.26 18.47
CA GLN A 71 21.79 35.76 18.23
C GLN A 71 22.79 34.66 18.52
N GLN A 72 23.59 34.30 17.51
CA GLN A 72 24.71 33.39 17.67
C GLN A 72 26.01 34.19 17.55
N VAL A 73 26.78 34.22 18.64
CA VAL A 73 28.10 34.85 18.68
C VAL A 73 29.13 33.80 18.27
N LEU A 74 29.75 33.97 17.10
CA LEU A 74 30.85 33.12 16.66
C LEU A 74 32.16 33.69 17.20
N HIS A 75 32.79 32.98 18.12
CA HIS A 75 34.17 33.26 18.54
C HIS A 75 35.14 32.59 17.57
N ASN A 76 35.84 33.40 16.77
CA ASN A 76 36.96 32.93 15.97
C ASN A 76 38.25 33.06 16.81
N SER A 77 38.94 31.95 17.06
CA SER A 77 40.13 31.91 17.94
C SER A 77 41.40 32.53 17.33
N SER A 78 41.30 33.18 16.18
CA SER A 78 42.45 33.68 15.41
C SER A 78 42.37 35.15 14.99
N GLN A 79 41.26 35.87 15.26
CA GLN A 79 41.16 37.32 15.04
C GLN A 79 40.22 37.97 16.08
N SER A 80 40.61 39.13 16.62
CA SER A 80 39.89 39.92 17.63
C SER A 80 38.64 40.63 17.10
N SER A 81 37.78 39.92 16.38
CA SER A 81 36.52 40.46 15.87
C SER A 81 35.37 39.49 16.14
N THR A 82 34.40 39.97 16.92
CA THR A 82 33.17 39.26 17.26
C THR A 82 32.20 39.38 16.08
N LYS A 83 31.90 38.28 15.38
CA LYS A 83 30.88 38.27 14.33
C LYS A 83 29.59 37.68 14.91
N SER A 84 28.58 38.53 15.09
CA SER A 84 27.24 38.11 15.54
C SER A 84 26.36 37.84 14.33
N THR A 85 25.86 36.60 14.20
CA THR A 85 24.82 36.27 13.22
C THR A 85 23.48 36.28 13.95
N THR A 86 22.54 37.14 13.54
CA THR A 86 21.16 37.13 14.05
C THR A 86 20.30 36.33 13.09
N THR A 87 19.66 35.27 13.58
CA THR A 87 18.69 34.48 12.82
C THR A 87 17.29 34.81 13.32
N THR A 88 16.45 35.37 12.44
CA THR A 88 15.03 35.60 12.72
C THR A 88 14.20 34.42 12.25
N SER A 89 13.31 33.96 13.11
CA SER A 89 12.44 32.80 12.90
C SER A 89 10.98 33.28 12.95
N TYR A 90 10.11 32.75 12.10
CA TYR A 90 8.70 33.18 11.97
C TYR A 90 7.75 32.00 12.14
N ASN A 91 6.67 32.20 12.87
CA ASN A 91 5.62 31.21 13.10
C ASN A 91 4.24 31.80 12.81
N ALA A 92 3.36 30.99 12.22
CA ALA A 92 1.97 31.37 11.96
C ALA A 92 0.97 30.45 12.66
N THR A 93 -0.07 31.04 13.23
CA THR A 93 -1.18 30.32 13.86
C THR A 93 -2.46 30.70 13.14
N LEU A 94 -3.15 29.72 12.56
CA LEU A 94 -4.18 29.95 11.55
C LEU A 94 -5.22 28.82 11.49
N ALA A 95 -6.42 29.16 11.07
CA ALA A 95 -7.50 28.23 10.75
C ALA A 95 -7.77 28.23 9.24
N ILE A 96 -7.87 27.04 8.66
CA ILE A 96 -8.04 26.81 7.23
C ILE A 96 -9.32 26.00 6.99
N ALA A 97 -10.29 26.60 6.30
CA ALA A 97 -11.45 25.89 5.77
C ALA A 97 -11.06 24.98 4.60
N ILE A 98 -11.68 23.81 4.54
CA ILE A 98 -11.37 22.75 3.58
C ILE A 98 -12.54 22.58 2.62
N CYS A 99 -13.70 22.15 3.13
CA CYS A 99 -14.89 21.86 2.34
C CYS A 99 -16.15 21.85 3.21
N GLN A 100 -17.32 21.69 2.58
CA GLN A 100 -18.55 21.37 3.29
C GLN A 100 -18.45 19.95 3.89
N GLY A 101 -18.75 19.83 5.18
CA GLY A 101 -18.71 18.57 5.92
C GLY A 101 -20.06 17.82 5.97
N PRO A 102 -20.12 16.68 6.69
CA PRO A 102 -19.02 16.06 7.41
C PRO A 102 -18.02 15.32 6.50
N ILE A 103 -16.73 15.38 6.83
CA ILE A 103 -15.66 14.62 6.15
C ILE A 103 -15.31 13.34 6.93
N HIS A 104 -14.80 12.34 6.22
CA HIS A 104 -14.42 11.05 6.80
C HIS A 104 -12.93 11.02 7.18
N GLU A 105 -12.07 11.43 6.25
CA GLU A 105 -10.62 11.31 6.37
C GLU A 105 -9.90 12.49 5.69
N ILE A 106 -8.76 12.89 6.26
CA ILE A 106 -7.70 13.64 5.56
C ILE A 106 -6.49 12.73 5.53
N SER A 107 -6.15 12.20 4.36
CA SER A 107 -5.07 11.22 4.20
C SER A 107 -3.70 11.89 4.09
N LYS A 108 -3.63 13.03 3.40
CA LYS A 108 -2.39 13.77 3.15
C LYS A 108 -2.62 15.28 3.13
N ILE A 109 -1.59 16.03 3.53
CA ILE A 109 -1.56 17.49 3.49
C ILE A 109 -0.23 17.91 2.85
N TRP A 110 -0.28 18.89 1.97
CA TRP A 110 0.90 19.49 1.36
C TRP A 110 0.95 20.99 1.65
N ALA A 111 2.15 21.49 1.90
CA ALA A 111 2.48 22.91 2.01
C ALA A 111 3.44 23.29 0.88
N ASN A 112 2.99 24.11 -0.08
CA ASN A 112 3.73 24.42 -1.31
C ASN A 112 4.26 23.14 -2.00
N GLU A 113 3.37 22.19 -2.27
CA GLU A 113 3.64 20.89 -2.92
C GLU A 113 4.48 19.89 -2.10
N LYS A 114 5.05 20.29 -0.97
CA LYS A 114 5.80 19.40 -0.08
C LYS A 114 4.89 18.79 0.98
N PRO A 115 4.94 17.47 1.21
CA PRO A 115 4.16 16.83 2.29
C PRO A 115 4.41 17.51 3.64
N LEU A 116 3.34 17.83 4.35
CA LEU A 116 3.37 18.43 5.68
C LEU A 116 3.22 17.31 6.73
N ASN A 117 4.25 17.13 7.57
CA ASN A 117 4.20 16.15 8.64
C ASN A 117 3.38 16.67 9.84
N LEU A 118 2.16 16.16 10.00
CA LEU A 118 1.29 16.52 11.10
C LEU A 118 1.88 16.20 12.48
N ALA A 119 2.78 15.22 12.60
CA ALA A 119 3.43 14.88 13.88
C ALA A 119 4.39 15.98 14.37
N THR A 120 4.82 16.88 13.48
CA THR A 120 5.73 17.98 13.82
C THR A 120 5.03 19.28 14.17
N ILE A 121 3.70 19.33 14.07
CA ILE A 121 2.91 20.53 14.31
C ILE A 121 1.78 20.25 15.30
N THR A 122 1.37 21.29 16.02
CA THR A 122 0.17 21.22 16.84
C THR A 122 -1.03 21.60 15.99
N TYR A 123 -2.03 20.72 15.92
CA TYR A 123 -3.23 20.97 15.13
C TYR A 123 -4.49 20.42 15.79
N ARG A 124 -5.65 20.97 15.39
CA ARG A 124 -6.98 20.44 15.68
C ARG A 124 -7.79 20.37 14.40
N LEU A 125 -8.36 19.21 14.12
CA LEU A 125 -9.21 18.98 12.96
C LEU A 125 -10.68 18.93 13.36
N TYR A 126 -11.49 19.76 12.71
CA TYR A 126 -12.94 19.77 12.83
C TYR A 126 -13.53 19.18 11.55
N LYS A 127 -14.33 18.12 11.69
CA LYS A 127 -14.83 17.34 10.55
C LYS A 127 -15.98 18.02 9.80
N GLY A 128 -16.47 19.16 10.25
CA GLY A 128 -17.59 19.89 9.64
C GLY A 128 -18.95 19.30 9.95
N THR A 129 -19.12 18.80 11.18
CA THR A 129 -20.44 18.38 11.66
C THR A 129 -21.28 19.62 12.04
N GLU A 130 -22.60 19.47 12.05
CA GLU A 130 -23.49 20.53 12.55
C GLU A 130 -23.42 20.70 14.07
N THR A 131 -22.85 19.73 14.79
CA THR A 131 -22.77 19.73 16.25
C THR A 131 -21.42 20.16 16.80
N GLN A 132 -20.43 20.46 15.96
CA GLN A 132 -19.11 20.88 16.43
C GLN A 132 -19.16 22.23 17.16
N ASP A 133 -18.29 22.38 18.15
CA ASP A 133 -18.12 23.58 18.96
C ASP A 133 -17.03 24.51 18.41
N PRO A 134 -17.02 25.81 18.80
CA PRO A 134 -15.93 26.72 18.49
C PRO A 134 -14.57 26.20 18.94
N ASP A 135 -13.52 26.51 18.16
CA ASP A 135 -12.16 26.13 18.53
C ASP A 135 -11.72 26.85 19.82
N PRO A 136 -11.17 26.15 20.82
CA PRO A 136 -10.79 26.76 22.09
C PRO A 136 -9.75 27.88 21.97
N LEU A 137 -8.82 27.79 21.01
CA LEU A 137 -7.82 28.84 20.80
C LEU A 137 -8.46 30.09 20.19
N ILE A 138 -9.37 29.91 19.23
CA ILE A 138 -10.11 31.02 18.63
C ILE A 138 -11.03 31.65 19.67
N LEU A 139 -11.75 30.83 20.45
CA LEU A 139 -12.62 31.28 21.54
C LEU A 139 -11.88 32.08 22.62
N ASN A 140 -10.64 31.68 22.94
CA ASN A 140 -9.83 32.42 23.91
C ASN A 140 -9.17 33.69 23.33
N THR A 141 -9.20 33.87 22.01
CA THR A 141 -8.57 35.01 21.34
C THR A 141 -9.59 36.05 20.88
N GLU A 142 -10.77 35.61 20.45
CA GLU A 142 -11.82 36.44 19.87
C GLU A 142 -13.04 36.47 20.80
N ASP A 143 -13.64 37.66 20.99
CA ASP A 143 -14.82 37.82 21.83
C ASP A 143 -16.05 37.04 21.31
N ASN A 144 -16.12 36.80 19.99
CA ASN A 144 -17.19 36.07 19.32
C ASN A 144 -16.62 35.03 18.35
N ALA A 145 -16.18 33.87 18.86
CA ALA A 145 -15.64 32.80 18.03
C ALA A 145 -16.75 31.95 17.37
N PRO A 146 -16.78 31.85 16.03
CA PRO A 146 -17.73 30.99 15.33
C PRO A 146 -17.34 29.51 15.47
N ALA A 147 -18.34 28.63 15.50
CA ALA A 147 -18.18 27.17 15.48
C ALA A 147 -17.91 26.59 14.08
N TYR A 148 -18.08 27.41 13.04
CA TYR A 148 -18.00 27.01 11.62
C TYR A 148 -18.76 25.70 11.31
N ARG A 149 -19.96 25.52 11.90
CA ARG A 149 -20.80 24.33 11.72
C ARG A 149 -21.07 24.05 10.24
N GLY A 150 -21.02 22.78 9.87
CA GLY A 150 -21.14 22.34 8.47
C GLY A 150 -19.89 22.53 7.61
N ILE A 151 -18.82 23.13 8.13
CA ILE A 151 -17.55 23.33 7.42
C ILE A 151 -16.44 22.52 8.09
N ALA A 152 -15.78 21.68 7.31
CA ALA A 152 -14.56 21.01 7.75
C ALA A 152 -13.41 22.01 7.70
N TYR A 153 -12.68 22.15 8.81
CA TYR A 153 -11.56 23.05 8.92
C TYR A 153 -10.49 22.52 9.87
N ILE A 154 -9.25 22.97 9.68
CA ILE A 154 -8.13 22.65 10.56
C ILE A 154 -7.59 23.93 11.19
N VAL A 155 -7.28 23.88 12.48
CA VAL A 155 -6.52 24.91 13.19
C VAL A 155 -5.09 24.40 13.36
N ILE A 156 -4.11 25.16 12.88
CA ILE A 156 -2.68 24.88 13.02
C ILE A 156 -2.08 25.94 13.93
N GLU A 157 -1.35 25.50 14.95
CA GLU A 157 -0.64 26.37 15.87
C GLU A 157 0.85 26.39 15.58
N ASN A 158 1.40 27.61 15.59
CA ASN A 158 2.84 27.88 15.52
C ASN A 158 3.53 27.17 14.34
N LEU A 159 2.91 27.17 13.16
CA LEU A 159 3.47 26.63 11.93
C LEU A 159 4.81 27.33 11.61
N PRO A 160 5.95 26.61 11.62
CA PRO A 160 7.25 27.22 11.33
C PRO A 160 7.35 27.61 9.84
N LEU A 161 7.60 28.88 9.56
CA LEU A 161 7.63 29.41 8.20
C LEU A 161 9.01 29.38 7.53
N GLN A 162 10.06 29.00 8.26
CA GLN A 162 11.44 29.01 7.73
C GLN A 162 11.57 28.07 6.51
N ASN A 163 10.83 26.96 6.51
CA ASN A 163 10.82 25.99 5.43
C ASN A 163 10.04 26.46 4.18
N TYR A 164 9.36 27.61 4.26
CA TYR A 164 8.45 28.14 3.25
C TYR A 164 8.82 29.58 2.85
N ASN A 165 10.11 29.89 2.82
CA ASN A 165 10.63 31.23 2.49
C ASN A 165 10.00 32.33 3.37
N ASN A 166 9.76 32.03 4.66
CA ASN A 166 9.14 32.92 5.64
C ASN A 166 7.77 33.46 5.21
N SER A 167 7.05 32.71 4.37
CA SER A 167 5.71 33.05 3.88
C SER A 167 4.74 31.95 4.26
N ILE A 168 3.46 32.31 4.46
CA ILE A 168 2.41 31.31 4.69
C ILE A 168 2.25 30.47 3.42
N PRO A 169 2.47 29.14 3.48
CA PRO A 169 2.38 28.29 2.30
C PRO A 169 0.94 28.08 1.86
N SER A 170 0.75 27.74 0.57
CA SER A 170 -0.51 27.18 0.08
C SER A 170 -0.67 25.77 0.66
N ILE A 171 -1.75 25.55 1.40
CA ILE A 171 -2.05 24.25 2.00
C ILE A 171 -3.09 23.52 1.15
N VAL A 172 -2.76 22.30 0.73
CA VAL A 172 -3.63 21.41 -0.04
C VAL A 172 -3.90 20.16 0.78
N PHE A 173 -5.16 19.72 0.79
CA PHE A 173 -5.63 18.55 1.53
C PHE A 173 -6.11 17.48 0.57
N GLU A 174 -5.74 16.22 0.80
CA GLU A 174 -6.44 15.07 0.21
C GLU A 174 -7.53 14.63 1.18
N VAL A 175 -8.78 14.78 0.76
CA VAL A 175 -9.96 14.66 1.62
C VAL A 175 -10.86 13.58 1.07
N THR A 176 -11.33 12.70 1.96
CA THR A 176 -12.39 11.75 1.66
C THR A 176 -13.69 12.16 2.34
N ALA A 177 -14.77 12.26 1.56
CA ALA A 177 -16.12 12.47 2.07
C ALA A 177 -17.15 11.77 1.19
N TYR A 178 -18.24 11.27 1.78
CA TYR A 178 -19.37 10.68 1.08
C TYR A 178 -20.59 10.71 2.01
N PRO A 179 -21.84 10.63 1.50
CA PRO A 179 -23.03 10.50 2.33
C PRO A 179 -22.97 9.22 3.16
N GLU A 180 -23.45 9.25 4.41
CA GLU A 180 -23.45 8.04 5.27
C GLU A 180 -24.24 6.88 4.64
N GLU A 181 -25.35 7.19 3.96
CA GLU A 181 -26.17 6.22 3.23
C GLU A 181 -25.41 5.52 2.08
N PHE A 182 -24.37 6.17 1.53
CA PHE A 182 -23.60 5.64 0.41
C PHE A 182 -22.98 4.27 0.73
N LEU A 183 -22.58 4.05 1.99
CA LEU A 183 -21.93 2.80 2.40
C LEU A 183 -22.89 1.66 2.74
N GLN A 184 -24.19 1.91 2.96
CA GLN A 184 -25.10 0.87 3.46
C GLN A 184 -25.20 -0.35 2.53
N ASN A 185 -25.18 -0.12 1.21
CA ASN A 185 -25.20 -1.17 0.18
C ASN A 185 -23.91 -1.22 -0.66
N HIS A 186 -22.84 -0.58 -0.20
CA HIS A 186 -21.62 -0.46 -0.98
C HIS A 186 -20.85 -1.78 -1.05
N VAL A 187 -20.22 -2.04 -2.21
CA VAL A 187 -19.43 -3.27 -2.44
C VAL A 187 -18.38 -3.50 -1.35
N SER A 188 -17.81 -2.44 -0.78
CA SER A 188 -16.80 -2.55 0.28
C SER A 188 -17.32 -3.20 1.58
N LYS A 189 -18.64 -3.18 1.83
CA LYS A 189 -19.27 -3.92 2.94
C LYS A 189 -19.48 -5.40 2.63
N GLN A 190 -19.42 -5.80 1.36
CA GLN A 190 -19.55 -7.19 0.92
C GLN A 190 -18.20 -7.92 0.85
N ILE A 191 -17.08 -7.18 0.95
CA ILE A 191 -15.74 -7.76 0.94
C ILE A 191 -15.44 -8.39 2.31
N LEU A 192 -15.31 -9.72 2.33
CA LEU A 192 -14.98 -10.50 3.54
C LEU A 192 -13.51 -10.93 3.58
N ALA A 193 -12.82 -10.91 2.45
CA ALA A 193 -11.43 -11.32 2.32
C ALA A 193 -10.71 -10.43 1.31
N ILE A 194 -9.45 -10.11 1.59
CA ILE A 194 -8.57 -9.37 0.68
C ILE A 194 -7.25 -10.11 0.51
N HIS A 195 -6.71 -10.04 -0.70
CA HIS A 195 -5.38 -10.52 -1.01
C HIS A 195 -4.43 -9.34 -1.14
N ILE A 196 -3.46 -9.26 -0.23
CA ILE A 196 -2.42 -8.24 -0.24
C ILE A 196 -1.17 -8.83 -0.89
N VAL A 197 -0.74 -8.16 -1.96
CA VAL A 197 0.48 -8.45 -2.70
C VAL A 197 1.42 -7.27 -2.53
N GLY A 198 2.32 -7.37 -1.56
CA GLY A 198 3.38 -6.39 -1.30
C GLY A 198 4.75 -7.04 -1.51
N PRO A 199 5.22 -7.18 -2.76
CA PRO A 199 6.61 -7.56 -2.97
C PRO A 199 7.52 -6.48 -2.38
N GLY A 200 8.79 -6.78 -2.15
CA GLY A 200 9.76 -5.88 -1.53
C GLY A 200 10.26 -6.34 -0.17
N GLU A 201 11.52 -6.02 0.08
CA GLU A 201 12.33 -6.50 1.20
C GLU A 201 11.73 -6.16 2.57
N PHE A 202 11.08 -5.00 2.68
CA PHE A 202 10.48 -4.48 3.92
C PHE A 202 9.08 -3.90 3.72
N THR A 203 8.42 -4.21 2.61
CA THR A 203 7.11 -3.62 2.24
C THR A 203 6.03 -3.87 3.29
N TYR A 204 6.02 -5.07 3.88
CA TYR A 204 5.09 -5.41 4.96
C TYR A 204 5.52 -4.90 6.33
N ASP A 205 6.76 -4.46 6.52
CA ASP A 205 7.28 -4.18 7.86
C ASP A 205 6.50 -3.05 8.51
N THR A 206 6.15 -3.22 9.78
CA THR A 206 5.43 -2.24 10.58
C THR A 206 6.36 -1.24 11.24
N LYS A 207 7.67 -1.42 11.08
CA LYS A 207 8.70 -0.46 11.49
C LYS A 207 9.31 0.24 10.27
N ILE A 208 9.57 1.54 10.42
CA ILE A 208 10.30 2.31 9.41
C ILE A 208 11.72 1.76 9.28
N GLN A 209 12.06 1.39 8.06
CA GLN A 209 13.40 1.00 7.64
C GLN A 209 14.03 2.16 6.87
N LYS A 210 15.30 2.43 7.16
CA LYS A 210 16.06 3.56 6.60
C LYS A 210 17.34 3.06 5.96
N ARG A 211 17.67 3.62 4.79
CA ARG A 211 18.95 3.41 4.12
C ARG A 211 19.90 4.57 4.31
N PHE A 212 21.16 4.25 4.58
CA PHE A 212 22.28 5.17 4.79
C PHE A 212 23.44 4.81 3.88
N ASN A 213 24.23 5.82 3.49
CA ASN A 213 25.57 5.55 3.00
C ASN A 213 26.41 5.02 4.17
N VAL A 214 27.32 4.10 3.87
CA VAL A 214 28.18 3.47 4.86
C VAL A 214 29.60 3.44 4.37
N GLU A 215 30.54 3.79 5.25
CA GLU A 215 31.97 3.67 5.01
C GLU A 215 32.60 2.88 6.16
N THR A 216 33.59 2.04 5.85
CA THR A 216 34.30 1.25 6.86
C THR A 216 35.62 1.93 7.19
N ILE A 217 35.71 2.53 8.37
CA ILE A 217 36.93 3.16 8.87
C ILE A 217 37.45 2.34 10.05
N ASN A 218 38.70 1.85 9.95
CA ASN A 218 39.34 1.00 10.97
C ASN A 218 38.49 -0.24 11.35
N GLY A 219 37.82 -0.85 10.38
CA GLY A 219 36.97 -2.03 10.60
C GLY A 219 35.61 -1.74 11.23
N LYS A 220 35.25 -0.46 11.45
CA LYS A 220 33.93 -0.05 11.96
C LYS A 220 33.12 0.64 10.86
N GLU A 221 31.88 0.21 10.70
CA GLU A 221 30.91 0.86 9.81
C GLU A 221 30.47 2.21 10.40
N ILE A 222 30.60 3.27 9.60
CA ILE A 222 30.16 4.62 9.93
C ILE A 222 29.07 5.02 8.93
N LEU A 223 27.89 5.37 9.45
CA LEU A 223 26.76 5.84 8.66
C LEU A 223 26.86 7.34 8.41
N TYR A 224 26.62 7.77 7.18
CA TYR A 224 26.68 9.18 6.82
C TYR A 224 25.64 9.56 5.76
N GLY A 225 25.44 10.87 5.60
CA GLY A 225 24.46 11.44 4.67
C GLY A 225 23.01 11.37 5.16
N THR A 226 22.09 11.78 4.30
CA THR A 226 20.65 11.82 4.61
C THR A 226 20.04 10.43 4.51
N ALA A 227 19.39 10.00 5.60
CA ALA A 227 18.63 8.77 5.65
C ALA A 227 17.45 8.80 4.65
N LYS A 228 17.23 7.69 3.95
CA LYS A 228 16.03 7.52 3.09
C LYS A 228 15.15 6.41 3.67
N ASN A 229 13.90 6.73 3.99
CA ASN A 229 12.90 5.71 4.31
C ASN A 229 12.69 4.82 3.07
N ILE A 230 12.56 3.51 3.26
CA ILE A 230 12.35 2.56 2.16
C ILE A 230 10.98 1.87 2.18
N ASN A 231 10.21 2.03 3.26
CA ASN A 231 8.89 1.38 3.43
C ASN A 231 7.85 2.28 4.10
N GLY A 232 8.02 3.60 4.06
CA GLY A 232 7.09 4.52 4.66
C GLY A 232 7.45 5.99 4.45
N GLU A 233 6.56 6.85 4.94
CA GLU A 233 6.70 8.30 4.90
C GLU A 233 6.68 8.84 6.34
N PHE A 234 7.62 9.73 6.65
CA PHE A 234 7.85 10.22 8.02
C PHE A 234 8.05 9.05 9.01
N ASP A 235 7.14 8.93 9.99
CA ASP A 235 7.18 7.92 11.05
C ASP A 235 6.19 6.76 10.81
N ASN A 236 5.41 6.79 9.72
CA ASN A 236 4.40 5.77 9.42
C ASN A 236 4.83 4.88 8.25
N THR A 237 4.77 3.55 8.43
CA THR A 237 5.01 2.61 7.34
C THR A 237 3.81 2.54 6.40
N TYR A 238 4.06 2.26 5.12
CA TYR A 238 2.99 2.07 4.14
C TYR A 238 2.07 0.90 4.49
N SER A 239 2.60 -0.14 5.13
CA SER A 239 1.84 -1.29 5.62
C SER A 239 0.79 -0.87 6.66
N ILE A 240 1.16 -0.06 7.65
CA ILE A 240 0.24 0.43 8.70
C ILE A 240 -0.79 1.38 8.12
N LEU A 241 -0.36 2.31 7.25
CA LEU A 241 -1.28 3.22 6.55
C LEU A 241 -2.32 2.43 5.73
N GLY A 242 -1.87 1.44 4.96
CA GLY A 242 -2.76 0.59 4.16
C GLY A 242 -3.74 -0.21 5.01
N LEU A 243 -3.30 -0.77 6.15
CA LEU A 243 -4.19 -1.49 7.06
C LEU A 243 -5.20 -0.58 7.76
N ASN A 244 -4.84 0.68 8.05
CA ASN A 244 -5.76 1.66 8.61
C ASN A 244 -6.84 2.02 7.59
N SER A 245 -6.45 2.26 6.33
CA SER A 245 -7.40 2.47 5.24
C SER A 245 -8.30 1.24 5.05
N LEU A 246 -7.74 0.03 5.02
CA LEU A 246 -8.51 -1.21 4.91
C LEU A 246 -9.62 -1.30 5.98
N HIS A 247 -9.27 -1.03 7.23
CA HIS A 247 -10.22 -1.05 8.34
C HIS A 247 -11.36 -0.03 8.14
N ASN A 248 -11.02 1.18 7.67
CA ASN A 248 -12.00 2.24 7.46
C ASN A 248 -12.95 1.96 6.29
N TYR A 249 -12.44 1.41 5.18
CA TYR A 249 -13.22 1.24 3.94
C TYR A 249 -13.91 -0.14 3.85
N CYS A 250 -13.25 -1.19 4.31
CA CYS A 250 -13.70 -2.59 4.19
C CYS A 250 -13.87 -3.23 5.58
N ALA A 251 -14.73 -2.62 6.41
CA ALA A 251 -14.90 -2.97 7.82
C ALA A 251 -15.31 -4.44 8.09
N ASN A 252 -15.83 -5.14 7.08
CA ASN A 252 -16.29 -6.53 7.20
C ASN A 252 -15.23 -7.56 6.78
N VAL A 253 -14.02 -7.12 6.41
CA VAL A 253 -12.91 -8.03 6.09
C VAL A 253 -12.53 -8.84 7.33
N GLN A 254 -12.46 -10.15 7.16
CA GLN A 254 -12.08 -11.11 8.18
C GLN A 254 -10.78 -11.83 7.82
N TRP A 255 -10.54 -12.03 6.53
CA TRP A 255 -9.37 -12.75 6.02
C TRP A 255 -8.45 -11.86 5.22
N ILE A 256 -7.15 -12.00 5.47
CA ILE A 256 -6.10 -11.35 4.69
C ILE A 256 -5.13 -12.43 4.19
N ALA A 257 -5.07 -12.58 2.87
CA ALA A 257 -4.02 -13.35 2.22
C ALA A 257 -2.77 -12.48 2.04
N VAL A 258 -1.62 -12.98 2.49
CA VAL A 258 -0.31 -12.32 2.41
C VAL A 258 0.57 -13.15 1.49
N THR A 259 1.08 -12.54 0.41
CA THR A 259 1.98 -13.24 -0.52
C THR A 259 3.45 -12.92 -0.25
N VAL A 260 4.26 -13.97 -0.29
CA VAL A 260 5.72 -13.89 -0.36
C VAL A 260 6.23 -14.50 -1.67
N HIS A 261 7.31 -13.92 -2.20
CA HIS A 261 7.83 -14.26 -3.52
C HIS A 261 9.25 -14.81 -3.43
N TRP A 262 9.52 -15.94 -4.08
CA TRP A 262 10.87 -16.39 -4.41
C TRP A 262 11.09 -16.36 -5.91
N PHE A 263 12.35 -16.39 -6.33
CA PHE A 263 12.72 -16.16 -7.72
C PHE A 263 13.43 -17.37 -8.32
N ALA A 264 12.96 -17.80 -9.48
CA ALA A 264 13.62 -18.79 -10.32
C ALA A 264 14.49 -18.07 -11.35
N SER A 265 15.76 -18.47 -11.46
CA SER A 265 16.70 -17.86 -12.42
C SER A 265 16.38 -18.13 -13.89
N HIS A 266 15.56 -19.14 -14.17
CA HIS A 266 15.17 -19.60 -15.49
C HIS A 266 13.78 -20.26 -15.42
N SER A 267 13.02 -20.26 -16.51
CA SER A 267 11.71 -20.94 -16.59
C SER A 267 11.81 -22.47 -16.60
N ASP A 268 12.85 -23.02 -17.23
CA ASP A 268 13.13 -24.47 -17.22
C ASP A 268 13.69 -24.91 -15.87
N ILE A 269 12.98 -25.79 -15.17
CA ILE A 269 13.35 -26.26 -13.83
C ILE A 269 14.68 -27.03 -13.79
N GLN A 270 15.12 -27.59 -14.91
CA GLN A 270 16.42 -28.29 -14.99
C GLN A 270 17.60 -27.31 -14.84
N LYS A 271 17.42 -26.08 -15.34
CA LYS A 271 18.45 -25.03 -15.40
C LYS A 271 18.27 -23.97 -14.32
N CYS A 272 17.11 -23.94 -13.66
CA CYS A 272 16.78 -22.89 -12.72
C CYS A 272 17.39 -23.13 -11.33
N THR A 273 17.67 -22.01 -10.65
CA THR A 273 17.93 -21.96 -9.21
C THR A 273 16.84 -21.12 -8.54
N LEU A 274 16.17 -21.71 -7.56
CA LEU A 274 15.11 -21.08 -6.78
C LEU A 274 15.69 -20.56 -5.47
N LYS A 275 15.68 -19.24 -5.28
CA LYS A 275 16.10 -18.57 -4.04
C LYS A 275 15.42 -17.21 -3.88
N PRO A 276 15.48 -16.58 -2.69
CA PRO A 276 15.05 -15.20 -2.51
C PRO A 276 15.78 -14.25 -3.46
N GLY A 277 15.15 -13.13 -3.77
CA GLY A 277 15.73 -12.08 -4.59
C GLY A 277 15.75 -10.75 -3.84
N THR A 278 16.76 -9.92 -4.11
CA THR A 278 16.83 -8.58 -3.55
C THR A 278 17.39 -7.57 -4.54
N SER A 279 16.88 -6.36 -4.46
CA SER A 279 17.41 -5.14 -5.05
C SER A 279 18.36 -4.38 -4.11
N LEU A 280 18.41 -4.77 -2.83
CA LEU A 280 19.33 -4.20 -1.85
C LEU A 280 20.76 -4.66 -2.15
N THR A 281 21.68 -3.74 -1.97
CA THR A 281 23.12 -3.95 -2.16
C THR A 281 23.85 -3.69 -0.85
N THR A 282 25.03 -4.28 -0.70
CA THR A 282 25.91 -4.05 0.45
C THR A 282 26.54 -2.65 0.46
N ALA A 283 26.39 -1.88 -0.62
CA ALA A 283 26.92 -0.51 -0.72
C ALA A 283 26.20 0.49 0.19
N LEU A 284 24.97 0.20 0.62
CA LEU A 284 24.23 1.01 1.58
C LEU A 284 23.81 0.15 2.76
N LYS A 285 23.77 0.74 3.95
CA LYS A 285 23.28 0.07 5.16
C LYS A 285 21.78 0.31 5.33
N THR A 286 21.03 -0.75 5.59
CA THR A 286 19.64 -0.66 6.06
C THR A 286 19.60 -0.83 7.58
N ILE A 287 18.86 0.03 8.26
CA ILE A 287 18.62 -0.01 9.70
C ILE A 287 17.12 0.22 10.01
N PRO A 288 16.59 -0.24 11.15
CA PRO A 288 17.28 -1.01 12.19
C PRO A 288 17.63 -2.45 11.80
N ASP A 289 16.94 -3.02 10.83
CA ASP A 289 17.06 -4.45 10.52
C ASP A 289 17.89 -4.71 9.26
N THR A 290 18.68 -5.79 9.29
CA THR A 290 19.34 -6.31 8.10
C THR A 290 18.36 -7.22 7.35
N TRP A 291 18.30 -7.08 6.03
CA TRP A 291 17.46 -7.95 5.22
C TRP A 291 17.97 -9.39 5.24
N GLN A 292 17.08 -10.33 5.54
CA GLN A 292 17.38 -11.76 5.60
C GLN A 292 16.14 -12.59 5.36
N VAL A 293 16.29 -13.69 4.62
CA VAL A 293 15.26 -14.71 4.41
C VAL A 293 15.89 -16.08 4.61
N GLY A 294 15.62 -16.73 5.74
CA GLY A 294 16.31 -17.94 6.16
C GLY A 294 17.82 -17.71 6.25
N SER A 295 18.60 -18.50 5.51
CA SER A 295 20.06 -18.34 5.40
C SER A 295 20.48 -17.36 4.29
N TYR A 296 19.53 -16.75 3.57
CA TYR A 296 19.82 -15.84 2.46
C TYR A 296 19.93 -14.39 2.92
N ASN A 297 20.94 -13.70 2.40
CA ASN A 297 21.21 -12.28 2.58
C ASN A 297 21.66 -11.67 1.23
N CYS A 298 21.99 -10.38 1.22
CA CYS A 298 22.33 -9.67 -0.03
C CYS A 298 23.54 -10.25 -0.78
N SER A 299 24.37 -11.08 -0.14
CA SER A 299 25.56 -11.68 -0.76
C SER A 299 25.29 -13.00 -1.47
N ASN A 300 24.22 -13.73 -1.11
CA ASN A 300 23.93 -15.05 -1.68
C ASN A 300 22.52 -15.18 -2.33
N ALA A 301 21.64 -14.19 -2.16
CA ALA A 301 20.35 -14.10 -2.84
C ALA A 301 20.49 -13.82 -4.35
N HIS A 302 19.40 -13.87 -5.10
CA HIS A 302 19.38 -13.36 -6.49
C HIS A 302 19.46 -11.84 -6.48
N ALA A 303 20.40 -11.27 -7.23
CA ALA A 303 20.39 -9.84 -7.53
C ALA A 303 19.30 -9.58 -8.57
N LEU A 304 18.31 -8.75 -8.23
CA LEU A 304 17.19 -8.49 -9.13
C LEU A 304 17.58 -7.56 -10.28
N PRO A 305 17.13 -7.84 -11.51
CA PRO A 305 17.50 -7.06 -12.68
C PRO A 305 16.93 -5.64 -12.61
N LEU A 306 17.68 -4.69 -13.15
CA LEU A 306 17.25 -3.29 -13.27
C LEU A 306 16.76 -3.01 -14.70
N VAL A 307 15.70 -2.21 -14.83
CA VAL A 307 15.21 -1.62 -16.07
C VAL A 307 15.15 -0.11 -15.85
N ASN A 308 15.82 0.68 -16.70
CA ASN A 308 15.92 2.14 -16.55
C ASN A 308 16.41 2.59 -15.16
N ASN A 309 17.40 1.89 -14.58
CA ASN A 309 17.91 2.10 -13.20
C ASN A 309 16.90 1.85 -12.07
N HIS A 310 15.74 1.24 -12.36
CA HIS A 310 14.77 0.81 -11.36
C HIS A 310 14.69 -0.72 -11.31
N PRO A 311 14.51 -1.34 -10.14
CA PRO A 311 14.29 -2.78 -10.05
C PRO A 311 13.09 -3.20 -10.90
N LYS A 312 13.27 -4.19 -11.78
CA LYS A 312 12.17 -4.80 -12.56
C LYS A 312 11.15 -5.46 -11.63
N PHE A 313 11.65 -6.01 -10.53
CA PHE A 313 10.88 -6.68 -9.49
C PHE A 313 11.30 -6.11 -8.13
N GLU A 314 10.37 -6.03 -7.19
CA GLU A 314 10.69 -5.78 -5.80
C GLU A 314 11.13 -7.08 -5.11
N GLY A 315 11.98 -6.98 -4.07
CA GLY A 315 12.62 -8.13 -3.41
C GLY A 315 11.69 -9.11 -2.70
N THR A 316 12.24 -10.23 -2.25
CA THR A 316 11.57 -11.12 -1.30
C THR A 316 11.47 -10.43 0.05
N THR A 317 10.29 -10.44 0.67
CA THR A 317 10.10 -9.89 2.00
C THR A 317 10.99 -10.59 3.03
N SER A 318 11.68 -9.79 3.85
CA SER A 318 12.45 -10.25 5.01
C SER A 318 11.58 -11.04 5.99
N ASP A 319 12.13 -12.07 6.61
CA ASP A 319 11.40 -12.90 7.58
C ASP A 319 10.87 -12.07 8.76
N ILE A 320 11.69 -11.13 9.25
CA ILE A 320 11.31 -10.28 10.39
C ILE A 320 10.17 -9.32 10.03
N SER A 321 10.16 -8.81 8.80
CA SER A 321 9.12 -7.95 8.26
C SER A 321 7.81 -8.73 8.15
N LEU A 322 7.85 -9.94 7.60
CA LEU A 322 6.69 -10.82 7.48
C LEU A 322 6.09 -11.16 8.86
N LEU A 323 6.92 -11.56 9.83
CA LEU A 323 6.44 -11.92 11.17
C LEU A 323 5.80 -10.73 11.89
N ARG A 324 6.39 -9.54 11.79
CA ARG A 324 5.80 -8.32 12.37
C ARG A 324 4.46 -7.98 11.73
N TYR A 325 4.36 -8.13 10.42
CA TYR A 325 3.11 -7.87 9.71
C TYR A 325 2.03 -8.87 10.11
N ILE A 326 2.32 -10.17 10.12
CA ILE A 326 1.38 -11.21 10.58
C ILE A 326 0.94 -10.92 12.02
N SER A 327 1.87 -10.56 12.91
CA SER A 327 1.54 -10.17 14.29
C SER A 327 0.57 -8.98 14.34
N GLU A 328 0.77 -7.97 13.49
CA GLU A 328 -0.13 -6.82 13.37
C GLU A 328 -1.50 -7.19 12.80
N LEU A 329 -1.56 -8.10 11.82
CA LEU A 329 -2.84 -8.61 11.32
C LEU A 329 -3.62 -9.33 12.43
N ARG A 330 -2.93 -10.16 13.23
CA ARG A 330 -3.51 -10.90 14.34
C ARG A 330 -3.95 -9.97 15.48
N SER A 331 -3.18 -8.91 15.78
CA SER A 331 -3.56 -7.92 16.79
C SER A 331 -4.87 -7.20 16.42
N ARG A 332 -5.10 -7.03 15.12
CA ARG A 332 -6.35 -6.49 14.54
C ARG A 332 -7.45 -7.55 14.34
N LYS A 333 -7.24 -8.79 14.79
CA LYS A 333 -8.18 -9.92 14.73
C LYS A 333 -8.48 -10.44 13.32
N TYR A 334 -7.64 -10.14 12.34
CA TYR A 334 -7.74 -10.77 11.03
C TYR A 334 -7.24 -12.21 11.07
N LYS A 335 -7.89 -13.07 10.28
CA LYS A 335 -7.38 -14.39 9.93
C LYS A 335 -6.36 -14.25 8.79
N VAL A 336 -5.26 -14.97 8.88
CA VAL A 336 -4.12 -14.81 7.98
C VAL A 336 -3.94 -16.06 7.13
N LEU A 337 -3.94 -15.86 5.81
CA LEU A 337 -3.55 -16.88 4.83
C LEU A 337 -2.17 -16.52 4.27
N LEU A 338 -1.19 -17.39 4.40
CA LEU A 338 0.14 -17.20 3.80
C LEU A 338 0.22 -17.90 2.45
N LEU A 339 0.52 -17.15 1.40
CA LEU A 339 0.62 -17.64 0.03
C LEU A 339 2.04 -17.55 -0.51
N LEU A 340 2.54 -18.67 -1.01
CA LEU A 340 3.86 -18.77 -1.63
C LEU A 340 3.77 -18.62 -3.14
N LYS A 341 4.56 -17.72 -3.72
CA LYS A 341 4.61 -17.49 -5.17
C LYS A 341 6.04 -17.57 -5.69
N VAL A 342 6.21 -18.20 -6.85
CA VAL A 342 7.48 -18.20 -7.58
C VAL A 342 7.38 -17.24 -8.76
N VAL A 343 8.42 -16.44 -8.96
CA VAL A 343 8.55 -15.49 -10.06
C VAL A 343 9.75 -15.90 -10.91
N VAL A 344 9.56 -16.04 -12.22
CA VAL A 344 10.64 -16.34 -13.16
C VAL A 344 11.33 -15.05 -13.58
N LEU A 345 12.65 -14.94 -13.37
CA LEU A 345 13.42 -13.74 -13.70
C LEU A 345 13.61 -13.57 -15.22
N ASN A 346 13.95 -14.68 -15.88
CA ASN A 346 14.30 -14.75 -17.29
C ASN A 346 13.36 -15.76 -17.98
N GLY A 347 12.43 -15.26 -18.77
CA GLY A 347 11.45 -16.05 -19.52
C GLY A 347 10.41 -15.18 -20.20
N ASN A 348 9.86 -15.65 -21.32
CA ASN A 348 8.73 -15.03 -22.01
C ASN A 348 7.41 -15.38 -21.32
N ASP A 349 7.32 -16.61 -20.79
CA ASP A 349 6.22 -17.07 -19.96
C ASP A 349 6.67 -17.06 -18.50
N PHE A 350 5.91 -16.38 -17.64
CA PHE A 350 6.16 -16.30 -16.19
C PHE A 350 5.92 -17.65 -15.46
N LYS A 351 5.88 -18.77 -16.19
CA LYS A 351 5.58 -20.12 -15.70
C LYS A 351 6.84 -21.00 -15.72
N LEU A 352 6.99 -21.83 -14.70
CA LEU A 352 8.01 -22.88 -14.67
C LEU A 352 7.59 -24.02 -15.61
N HIS A 353 8.51 -24.57 -16.38
CA HIS A 353 8.26 -25.73 -17.23
C HIS A 353 9.39 -26.76 -17.10
N CYS A 354 9.19 -27.94 -17.66
CA CYS A 354 10.20 -28.98 -17.73
C CYS A 354 10.07 -29.74 -19.05
N GLU A 355 11.19 -29.99 -19.72
CA GLU A 355 11.22 -30.80 -20.95
C GLU A 355 11.23 -32.31 -20.65
N ASP A 356 11.74 -32.73 -19.49
CA ASP A 356 11.92 -34.14 -19.13
C ASP A 356 11.50 -34.41 -17.69
N ALA A 357 10.48 -35.27 -17.54
CA ALA A 357 9.86 -35.62 -16.26
C ALA A 357 10.87 -36.08 -15.19
N LYS A 358 12.01 -36.67 -15.58
CA LYS A 358 13.05 -37.15 -14.63
C LYS A 358 13.63 -36.04 -13.75
N HIS A 359 13.50 -34.77 -14.15
CA HIS A 359 14.01 -33.63 -13.39
C HIS A 359 13.03 -33.08 -12.35
N ILE A 360 11.75 -33.47 -12.41
CA ILE A 360 10.69 -32.94 -11.54
C ILE A 360 10.98 -33.27 -10.07
N ASN A 361 11.15 -34.56 -9.74
CA ASN A 361 11.38 -34.98 -8.34
C ASN A 361 12.60 -34.28 -7.74
N LYS A 362 13.72 -34.24 -8.50
CA LYS A 362 14.94 -33.57 -8.06
C LYS A 362 14.71 -32.08 -7.78
N PHE A 363 13.99 -31.37 -8.65
CA PHE A 363 13.67 -29.95 -8.43
C PHE A 363 12.83 -29.74 -7.16
N PHE A 364 11.79 -30.56 -6.97
CA PHE A 364 10.94 -30.46 -5.79
C PHE A 364 11.71 -30.77 -4.50
N GLU A 365 12.45 -31.88 -4.45
CA GLU A 365 13.20 -32.30 -3.27
C GLU A 365 14.30 -31.32 -2.87
N GLN A 366 15.06 -30.82 -3.86
CA GLN A 366 16.27 -30.03 -3.59
C GLN A 366 16.00 -28.53 -3.48
N GLN A 367 14.93 -28.01 -4.09
CA GLN A 367 14.69 -26.58 -4.20
C GLN A 367 13.32 -26.16 -3.68
N TYR A 368 12.24 -26.77 -4.20
CA TYR A 368 10.88 -26.31 -3.88
C TYR A 368 10.45 -26.67 -2.45
N GLN A 369 10.70 -27.91 -2.01
CA GLN A 369 10.35 -28.36 -0.66
C GLN A 369 11.12 -27.59 0.43
N PRO A 370 12.44 -27.33 0.33
CA PRO A 370 13.14 -26.45 1.26
C PRO A 370 12.56 -25.03 1.32
N PHE A 371 12.17 -24.47 0.17
CA PHE A 371 11.48 -23.18 0.07
C PHE A 371 10.17 -23.18 0.84
N VAL A 372 9.28 -24.16 0.60
CA VAL A 372 7.99 -24.25 1.32
C VAL A 372 8.22 -24.53 2.81
N ALA A 373 9.22 -25.34 3.14
CA ALA A 373 9.58 -25.69 4.50
C ALA A 373 10.07 -24.52 5.34
N HIS A 374 10.79 -23.59 4.74
CA HIS A 374 11.15 -22.34 5.39
C HIS A 374 9.90 -21.63 5.95
N TYR A 375 8.87 -21.46 5.11
CA TYR A 375 7.70 -20.67 5.48
C TYR A 375 6.73 -21.36 6.42
N TYR A 376 6.45 -22.67 6.28
CA TYR A 376 5.62 -23.34 7.28
C TYR A 376 6.33 -23.43 8.64
N LYS A 377 7.67 -23.45 8.67
CA LYS A 377 8.43 -23.40 9.93
C LYS A 377 8.39 -22.01 10.56
N LEU A 378 8.62 -20.99 9.75
CA LEU A 378 8.64 -19.59 10.16
C LEU A 378 7.28 -19.14 10.71
N SER A 379 6.19 -19.58 10.09
CA SER A 379 4.82 -19.12 10.39
C SER A 379 4.07 -19.99 11.42
N LYS A 380 4.76 -20.91 12.10
CA LYS A 380 4.14 -21.80 13.10
C LYS A 380 3.38 -20.98 14.15
N ASN A 381 2.13 -21.35 14.39
CA ASN A 381 1.20 -20.69 15.32
C ASN A 381 0.85 -19.22 14.98
N ALA A 382 1.24 -18.71 13.80
CA ALA A 382 1.01 -17.31 13.42
C ALA A 382 -0.09 -17.14 12.35
N ILE A 383 -0.44 -18.21 11.63
CA ILE A 383 -1.34 -18.18 10.48
C ILE A 383 -2.54 -19.13 10.67
N ASP A 384 -3.61 -18.87 9.92
CA ASP A 384 -4.85 -19.66 9.91
C ASP A 384 -4.96 -20.53 8.64
N ALA A 385 -4.29 -20.14 7.55
CA ALA A 385 -4.22 -20.91 6.31
C ALA A 385 -2.85 -20.78 5.63
N PHE A 386 -2.46 -21.83 4.89
CA PHE A 386 -1.19 -21.91 4.18
C PHE A 386 -1.37 -22.50 2.78
N VAL A 387 -0.93 -21.77 1.76
CA VAL A 387 -0.96 -22.21 0.37
C VAL A 387 0.41 -22.76 0.00
N ILE A 388 0.49 -24.08 -0.24
CA ILE A 388 1.76 -24.79 -0.45
C ILE A 388 2.43 -24.40 -1.78
N ALA A 389 1.64 -24.02 -2.76
CA ALA A 389 2.07 -23.62 -4.10
C ALA A 389 0.89 -22.99 -4.86
N SER A 390 1.19 -22.23 -5.91
CA SER A 390 0.18 -21.70 -6.83
C SER A 390 0.63 -21.76 -8.28
N GLY A 391 -0.29 -22.15 -9.17
CA GLY A 391 -0.16 -22.06 -10.63
C GLY A 391 1.06 -22.79 -11.21
N LEU A 392 1.18 -24.08 -10.92
CA LEU A 392 2.25 -24.94 -11.45
C LEU A 392 1.76 -25.81 -12.61
N SER A 393 0.79 -25.30 -13.40
CA SER A 393 0.07 -26.06 -14.42
C SER A 393 0.97 -26.77 -15.44
N GLN A 394 2.09 -26.14 -15.80
CA GLN A 394 3.09 -26.69 -16.73
C GLN A 394 3.95 -27.81 -16.12
N LEU A 395 3.92 -28.01 -14.80
CA LEU A 395 4.60 -29.11 -14.13
C LEU A 395 3.62 -30.21 -13.69
N THR A 396 2.42 -29.84 -13.25
CA THR A 396 1.38 -30.78 -12.79
C THR A 396 0.77 -31.60 -13.91
N LYS A 397 0.92 -31.16 -15.17
CA LYS A 397 0.48 -31.87 -16.38
C LYS A 397 1.50 -32.89 -16.93
N ILE A 398 2.74 -32.89 -16.44
CA ILE A 398 3.81 -33.76 -16.96
C ILE A 398 3.67 -35.17 -16.37
N GLN A 399 3.62 -36.17 -17.24
CA GLN A 399 3.64 -37.59 -16.88
C GLN A 399 5.06 -38.17 -16.96
N ASP A 400 5.37 -39.11 -16.06
CA ASP A 400 6.57 -39.92 -16.14
C ASP A 400 6.37 -41.20 -16.97
N GLU A 401 7.41 -42.04 -17.07
CA GLU A 401 7.39 -43.31 -17.81
C GLU A 401 6.39 -44.35 -17.29
N ASN A 402 5.79 -44.13 -16.11
CA ASN A 402 4.82 -45.02 -15.47
C ASN A 402 3.41 -44.40 -15.43
N ASP A 403 3.14 -43.41 -16.29
CA ASP A 403 1.87 -42.66 -16.37
C ASP A 403 1.51 -41.94 -15.05
N LYS A 404 2.50 -41.62 -14.19
CA LYS A 404 2.30 -40.86 -12.95
C LYS A 404 2.65 -39.40 -13.13
N PHE A 405 2.07 -38.55 -12.28
CA PHE A 405 2.31 -37.10 -12.27
C PHE A 405 3.27 -36.73 -11.11
N PRO A 406 4.60 -36.79 -11.29
CA PRO A 406 5.58 -36.61 -10.22
C PRO A 406 5.46 -35.28 -9.45
N ALA A 407 5.03 -34.20 -10.13
CA ALA A 407 4.80 -32.91 -9.48
C ALA A 407 3.62 -32.97 -8.50
N VAL A 408 2.54 -33.68 -8.85
CA VAL A 408 1.36 -33.87 -8.00
C VAL A 408 1.72 -34.70 -6.77
N THR A 409 2.48 -35.79 -6.96
CA THR A 409 3.02 -36.62 -5.86
C THR A 409 3.90 -35.80 -4.91
N SER A 410 4.76 -34.93 -5.44
CA SER A 410 5.62 -34.04 -4.66
C SER A 410 4.80 -33.01 -3.87
N LEU A 411 3.78 -32.40 -4.48
CA LEU A 411 2.87 -31.46 -3.82
C LEU A 411 2.10 -32.14 -2.67
N LYS A 412 1.64 -33.37 -2.86
CA LYS A 412 0.97 -34.16 -1.80
C LYS A 412 1.90 -34.43 -0.62
N THR A 413 3.17 -34.71 -0.90
CA THR A 413 4.21 -34.87 0.14
C THR A 413 4.43 -33.56 0.91
N ILE A 414 4.56 -32.44 0.20
CA ILE A 414 4.70 -31.11 0.80
C ILE A 414 3.48 -30.75 1.67
N ALA A 415 2.27 -31.01 1.17
CA ALA A 415 1.03 -30.79 1.93
C ALA A 415 1.03 -31.59 3.24
N SER A 416 1.42 -32.87 3.18
CA SER A 416 1.50 -33.75 4.35
C SER A 416 2.51 -33.24 5.39
N HIS A 417 3.69 -32.80 4.94
CA HIS A 417 4.68 -32.18 5.82
C HIS A 417 4.18 -30.87 6.45
N ALA A 418 3.57 -30.00 5.65
CA ALA A 418 3.02 -28.73 6.14
C ALA A 418 1.92 -28.98 7.18
N LYS A 419 0.98 -29.90 6.90
CA LYS A 419 -0.11 -30.27 7.82
C LYS A 419 0.42 -30.84 9.13
N THR A 420 1.40 -31.73 9.05
CA THR A 420 2.05 -32.32 10.24
C THR A 420 2.72 -31.25 11.10
N PHE A 421 3.39 -30.27 10.48
CA PHE A 421 4.15 -29.27 11.22
C PHE A 421 3.29 -28.12 11.78
N LEU A 422 2.35 -27.63 10.99
CA LEU A 422 1.45 -26.52 11.33
C LEU A 422 0.28 -26.97 12.23
N GLY A 423 -0.08 -28.25 12.15
CA GLY A 423 -1.18 -28.83 12.91
C GLY A 423 -2.53 -28.72 12.21
N ASN A 424 -3.52 -29.45 12.73
CA ASN A 424 -4.84 -29.59 12.10
C ASN A 424 -5.69 -28.31 12.09
N SER A 425 -5.37 -27.32 12.92
CA SER A 425 -6.08 -26.04 12.96
C SER A 425 -5.76 -25.13 11.78
N VAL A 426 -4.66 -25.37 11.07
CA VAL A 426 -4.28 -24.58 9.88
C VAL A 426 -4.84 -25.23 8.64
N ILE A 427 -5.54 -24.43 7.83
CA ILE A 427 -6.07 -24.85 6.53
C ILE A 427 -4.91 -24.91 5.53
N ILE A 428 -4.74 -26.06 4.88
CA ILE A 428 -3.73 -26.28 3.85
C ILE A 428 -4.44 -26.41 2.50
N THR A 429 -3.92 -25.71 1.50
CA THR A 429 -4.44 -25.78 0.13
C THR A 429 -3.33 -25.64 -0.90
N TYR A 430 -3.65 -26.04 -2.13
CA TYR A 430 -2.96 -25.67 -3.35
C TYR A 430 -3.82 -24.66 -4.11
N ALA A 431 -3.23 -23.60 -4.65
CA ALA A 431 -3.95 -22.60 -5.44
C ALA A 431 -3.73 -22.86 -6.95
N ALA A 432 -4.52 -23.79 -7.48
CA ALA A 432 -4.50 -24.24 -8.85
C ALA A 432 -4.81 -23.10 -9.83
N ASP A 433 -4.16 -23.07 -10.98
CA ASP A 433 -4.62 -22.25 -12.10
C ASP A 433 -5.94 -22.84 -12.67
N TYR A 434 -6.77 -22.00 -13.28
CA TYR A 434 -8.11 -22.44 -13.74
C TYR A 434 -8.05 -23.53 -14.82
N ASP A 435 -6.92 -23.68 -15.50
CA ASP A 435 -6.59 -24.72 -16.48
C ASP A 435 -6.07 -26.04 -15.85
N GLU A 436 -5.89 -26.08 -14.53
CA GLU A 436 -5.57 -27.29 -13.75
C GLU A 436 -6.81 -27.89 -13.08
N TYR A 437 -7.90 -27.12 -12.98
CA TYR A 437 -9.13 -27.57 -12.34
C TYR A 437 -9.81 -28.73 -13.08
N HIS A 438 -9.48 -28.92 -14.36
CA HIS A 438 -10.03 -29.96 -15.22
C HIS A 438 -9.02 -31.01 -15.65
N SER A 439 -9.53 -32.08 -16.25
CA SER A 439 -8.71 -33.15 -16.80
C SER A 439 -7.74 -32.63 -17.86
N HIS A 440 -6.49 -33.04 -17.79
CA HIS A 440 -5.53 -32.90 -18.86
C HIS A 440 -5.52 -34.18 -19.70
N ASN A 441 -5.79 -34.09 -21.01
CA ASN A 441 -5.87 -35.24 -21.92
C ASN A 441 -6.83 -36.35 -21.43
N GLY A 442 -7.93 -35.98 -20.78
CA GLY A 442 -8.91 -36.92 -20.21
C GLY A 442 -8.50 -37.54 -18.87
N VAL A 443 -7.35 -37.15 -18.30
CA VAL A 443 -6.87 -37.60 -17.00
C VAL A 443 -7.01 -36.48 -15.97
N TYR A 444 -7.67 -36.77 -14.84
CA TYR A 444 -7.81 -35.84 -13.72
C TYR A 444 -6.54 -35.88 -12.85
N ASN A 445 -5.46 -35.31 -13.38
CA ASN A 445 -4.12 -35.37 -12.80
C ASN A 445 -4.04 -34.80 -11.37
N MET A 446 -4.90 -33.84 -11.02
CA MET A 446 -4.91 -33.19 -9.70
C MET A 446 -5.66 -33.96 -8.60
N ASP A 447 -6.45 -34.98 -8.96
CA ASP A 447 -7.30 -35.73 -8.01
C ASP A 447 -6.48 -36.34 -6.87
N GLU A 448 -5.27 -36.84 -7.16
CA GLU A 448 -4.43 -37.44 -6.11
C GLU A 448 -4.06 -36.42 -5.02
N LEU A 449 -3.84 -35.16 -5.38
CA LEU A 449 -3.57 -34.08 -4.43
C LEU A 449 -4.85 -33.68 -3.70
N TRP A 450 -5.96 -33.47 -4.41
CA TRP A 450 -7.21 -33.01 -3.80
C TRP A 450 -7.87 -34.05 -2.91
N LEU A 451 -7.68 -35.35 -3.18
CA LEU A 451 -8.12 -36.45 -2.31
C LEU A 451 -7.18 -36.69 -1.12
N SER A 452 -6.05 -35.98 -1.03
CA SER A 452 -5.15 -36.10 0.11
C SER A 452 -5.80 -35.54 1.38
N ASN A 453 -5.76 -36.30 2.48
CA ASN A 453 -6.21 -35.86 3.80
C ASN A 453 -5.43 -34.63 4.34
N ALA A 454 -4.33 -34.25 3.68
CA ALA A 454 -3.56 -33.06 4.03
C ALA A 454 -4.05 -31.77 3.34
N ILE A 455 -4.97 -31.87 2.37
CA ILE A 455 -5.60 -30.71 1.70
C ILE A 455 -7.00 -30.53 2.29
N ASP A 456 -7.24 -29.35 2.88
CA ASP A 456 -8.52 -29.06 3.55
C ASP A 456 -9.55 -28.43 2.62
N VAL A 457 -9.09 -27.70 1.60
CA VAL A 457 -9.93 -27.01 0.62
C VAL A 457 -9.27 -27.04 -0.75
N ILE A 458 -10.06 -26.93 -1.82
CA ILE A 458 -9.57 -26.78 -3.19
C ILE A 458 -9.49 -25.28 -3.50
N GLY A 459 -8.29 -24.77 -3.76
CA GLY A 459 -8.06 -23.38 -4.17
C GLY A 459 -7.88 -23.28 -5.68
N ILE A 460 -8.55 -22.31 -6.31
CA ILE A 460 -8.50 -22.05 -7.75
C ILE A 460 -8.33 -20.56 -8.01
N ASN A 461 -7.37 -20.21 -8.87
CA ASN A 461 -7.24 -18.89 -9.47
C ASN A 461 -8.26 -18.77 -10.62
N ALA A 462 -9.50 -18.44 -10.29
CA ALA A 462 -10.64 -18.47 -11.20
C ALA A 462 -10.68 -17.29 -12.20
N TYR A 463 -9.85 -17.34 -13.24
CA TYR A 463 -9.86 -16.38 -14.36
C TYR A 463 -10.84 -16.81 -15.47
N PHE A 464 -12.08 -17.15 -15.11
CA PHE A 464 -13.03 -17.64 -16.11
C PHE A 464 -13.45 -16.54 -17.08
N PRO A 465 -13.51 -16.83 -18.40
CA PRO A 465 -13.88 -15.85 -19.41
C PRO A 465 -15.36 -15.48 -19.27
N LEU A 466 -15.64 -14.25 -18.85
CA LEU A 466 -17.00 -13.71 -18.78
C LEU A 466 -17.52 -13.27 -20.15
N LEU A 467 -16.68 -12.62 -20.96
CA LEU A 467 -17.05 -12.11 -22.27
C LEU A 467 -16.50 -13.01 -23.39
N PRO A 468 -17.25 -13.24 -24.48
CA PRO A 468 -16.66 -13.80 -25.69
C PRO A 468 -15.66 -12.80 -26.30
N PRO A 469 -14.66 -13.29 -27.05
CA PRO A 469 -13.69 -12.43 -27.74
C PRO A 469 -14.36 -11.33 -28.57
N GLY A 470 -13.89 -10.09 -28.44
CA GLY A 470 -14.38 -8.93 -29.21
C GLY A 470 -15.59 -8.19 -28.63
N LEU A 471 -16.19 -8.69 -27.54
CA LEU A 471 -17.25 -7.98 -26.81
C LEU A 471 -16.63 -7.09 -25.71
N SER A 472 -17.19 -5.90 -25.49
CA SER A 472 -16.71 -4.94 -24.47
C SER A 472 -17.79 -4.72 -23.41
N PHE A 473 -17.38 -4.62 -22.14
CA PHE A 473 -18.26 -4.35 -21.00
C PHE A 473 -19.05 -3.04 -21.15
N GLU A 474 -18.50 -2.03 -21.84
CA GLU A 474 -19.16 -0.73 -22.06
C GLU A 474 -20.46 -0.83 -22.86
N LYS A 475 -20.69 -1.96 -23.54
CA LYS A 475 -21.85 -2.20 -24.39
C LYS A 475 -22.91 -3.07 -23.74
N LEU A 476 -22.70 -3.49 -22.49
CA LEU A 476 -23.58 -4.42 -21.78
C LEU A 476 -24.14 -3.81 -20.50
N SER A 477 -25.40 -4.11 -20.22
CA SER A 477 -26.02 -3.90 -18.92
C SER A 477 -25.48 -4.87 -17.87
N ILE A 478 -25.66 -4.53 -16.59
CA ILE A 478 -25.27 -5.40 -15.47
C ILE A 478 -26.00 -6.75 -15.55
N GLU A 479 -27.28 -6.74 -15.94
CA GLU A 479 -28.10 -7.94 -16.10
C GLU A 479 -27.59 -8.83 -17.24
N GLU A 480 -27.12 -8.24 -18.33
CA GLU A 480 -26.49 -8.99 -19.43
C GLU A 480 -25.17 -9.61 -19.00
N ILE A 481 -24.32 -8.86 -18.28
CA ILE A 481 -23.07 -9.39 -17.73
C ILE A 481 -23.34 -10.55 -16.77
N ALA A 482 -24.34 -10.42 -15.90
CA ALA A 482 -24.71 -11.47 -14.95
C ALA A 482 -25.13 -12.77 -15.66
N LYS A 483 -25.91 -12.68 -16.75
CA LYS A 483 -26.33 -13.85 -17.55
C LYS A 483 -25.16 -14.58 -18.23
N LEU A 484 -24.04 -13.89 -18.48
CA LEU A 484 -22.86 -14.50 -19.10
C LEU A 484 -22.07 -15.43 -18.16
N TRP A 485 -22.38 -15.41 -16.86
CA TRP A 485 -21.85 -16.42 -15.93
C TRP A 485 -22.39 -17.82 -16.25
N GLU A 486 -23.67 -17.91 -16.65
CA GLU A 486 -24.38 -19.16 -16.94
C GLU A 486 -24.43 -19.47 -18.45
N SER A 487 -23.51 -18.91 -19.23
CA SER A 487 -23.46 -19.11 -20.69
C SER A 487 -22.06 -18.86 -21.28
N GLY A 488 -21.90 -19.14 -22.57
CA GLY A 488 -20.68 -18.82 -23.32
C GLY A 488 -19.54 -19.80 -23.10
N GLU A 489 -18.30 -19.31 -23.15
CA GLU A 489 -17.12 -20.14 -22.97
C GLU A 489 -17.05 -20.73 -21.54
N GLY A 490 -16.75 -22.02 -21.40
CA GLY A 490 -16.73 -22.73 -20.12
C GLY A 490 -18.11 -23.10 -19.56
N TYR A 491 -19.20 -22.79 -20.28
CA TYR A 491 -20.55 -23.26 -19.94
C TYR A 491 -21.25 -23.89 -21.13
N SER A 492 -21.35 -23.15 -22.24
CA SER A 492 -21.98 -23.60 -23.49
C SER A 492 -20.99 -24.21 -24.47
N TYR A 493 -19.76 -23.70 -24.53
CA TYR A 493 -18.70 -24.16 -25.45
C TYR A 493 -17.31 -23.92 -24.88
N PHE A 494 -16.27 -24.45 -25.52
CA PHE A 494 -14.86 -24.09 -25.30
C PHE A 494 -14.13 -23.94 -26.64
N TYR A 495 -13.03 -23.20 -26.67
CA TYR A 495 -12.17 -23.14 -27.85
C TYR A 495 -11.21 -24.33 -27.86
N ASP A 496 -11.03 -24.94 -29.03
CA ASP A 496 -10.08 -26.03 -29.20
C ASP A 496 -8.65 -25.52 -28.98
N GLU A 497 -7.89 -26.14 -28.08
CA GLU A 497 -6.50 -25.75 -27.81
C GLU A 497 -5.60 -25.94 -29.06
N THR A 498 -6.02 -26.79 -30.01
CA THR A 498 -5.31 -27.02 -31.28
C THR A 498 -5.80 -26.12 -32.42
N ASP A 499 -6.94 -25.45 -32.25
CA ASP A 499 -7.56 -24.55 -33.24
C ASP A 499 -8.41 -23.50 -32.50
N THR A 500 -7.79 -22.38 -32.14
CA THR A 500 -8.40 -21.35 -31.29
C THR A 500 -9.59 -20.64 -31.91
N ASP A 501 -9.87 -20.84 -33.20
CA ASP A 501 -11.06 -20.29 -33.85
C ASP A 501 -12.27 -21.24 -33.79
N LYS A 502 -12.03 -22.51 -33.42
CA LYS A 502 -13.05 -23.55 -33.44
C LYS A 502 -13.68 -23.73 -32.06
N LYS A 503 -14.96 -23.35 -31.97
CA LYS A 503 -15.81 -23.64 -30.81
C LYS A 503 -16.24 -25.11 -30.81
N ARG A 504 -16.02 -25.81 -29.71
CA ARG A 504 -16.58 -27.13 -29.44
C ARG A 504 -17.68 -27.02 -28.38
N PRO A 505 -18.85 -27.65 -28.59
CA PRO A 505 -19.88 -27.69 -27.57
C PRO A 505 -19.36 -28.48 -26.36
N ILE A 506 -19.72 -28.01 -25.17
CA ILE A 506 -19.43 -28.74 -23.94
C ILE A 506 -20.40 -29.93 -23.84
N ALA A 507 -19.86 -31.15 -23.84
CA ALA A 507 -20.65 -32.38 -23.78
C ALA A 507 -20.79 -32.89 -22.34
N TYR A 508 -21.60 -32.20 -21.53
CA TYR A 508 -22.01 -32.70 -20.22
C TYR A 508 -23.53 -32.88 -20.15
N THR A 509 -23.97 -33.88 -19.40
CA THR A 509 -25.39 -34.21 -19.23
C THR A 509 -26.11 -33.28 -18.24
N HIS A 510 -25.37 -32.46 -17.48
CA HIS A 510 -25.92 -31.55 -16.48
C HIS A 510 -25.11 -30.24 -16.39
N PRO A 511 -25.75 -29.06 -16.22
CA PRO A 511 -25.08 -27.77 -16.01
C PRO A 511 -24.13 -27.69 -14.79
N ARG A 512 -24.16 -28.69 -13.91
CA ARG A 512 -23.25 -28.79 -12.76
C ARG A 512 -21.83 -29.16 -13.16
N SER A 513 -21.67 -29.74 -14.33
CA SER A 513 -20.38 -30.16 -14.86
C SER A 513 -19.71 -29.08 -15.71
N ALA A 514 -20.36 -27.92 -15.90
CA ALA A 514 -19.76 -26.79 -16.61
C ALA A 514 -18.50 -26.30 -15.90
N TRP A 515 -17.48 -25.91 -16.67
CA TRP A 515 -16.20 -25.39 -16.15
C TRP A 515 -16.39 -24.19 -15.22
N LYS A 516 -17.31 -23.29 -15.57
CA LYS A 516 -17.68 -22.12 -14.75
C LYS A 516 -18.42 -22.46 -13.46
N ASN A 517 -18.87 -23.70 -13.29
CA ASN A 517 -19.61 -24.11 -12.12
C ASN A 517 -18.65 -24.64 -11.04
N ILE A 518 -18.47 -23.86 -9.97
CA ILE A 518 -17.59 -24.18 -8.83
C ILE A 518 -18.40 -24.79 -7.65
N GLN A 519 -19.64 -25.23 -7.89
CA GLN A 519 -20.51 -25.79 -6.83
C GLN A 519 -20.02 -27.11 -6.26
#